data_AF-S0GHP7-F1
#
_entry.id   AF-S0GHP7-F1
#
_cell.length_a   1.000
_cell.length_b   1.000
_cell.length_c   1.000
_cell.angle_alpha   90.00
_cell.angle_beta   90.00
_cell.angle_gamma   90.00
#
_symmetry.space_group_name_H-M   'P 1'
#
loop_
_entity.id
_entity.type
_entity.pdbx_description
1 polymer ?
#
loop_
_entity_poly.entity_id
_entity_poly.type
_entity_poly.pdbx_seq_one_letter_code
_entity_poly.pdbx_strand_id
1 'polypeptide(L)'
;MDGKIEIADDDFEIAFHIGKCCLRHSLLVSTSLKHSDTEQHYKLPDAQVDLFEAMPDEFKTSDILEKARVRGISRASVFRMLKKAQEYGLVLLVSIGYYRKTEKGKNVKK
;
A
#
# COMPACT_ATOMS: atom_id res chain seq x y z
N MET A 1 -2.41 20.30 -55.93
CA MET A 1 -1.08 19.74 -55.69
C MET A 1 -1.24 18.78 -54.53
N ASP A 2 -1.43 17.50 -54.82
CA ASP A 2 -1.51 16.47 -53.79
C ASP A 2 -0.11 16.25 -53.23
N GLY A 3 0.14 16.82 -52.05
CA GLY A 3 1.35 16.53 -51.29
C GLY A 3 1.32 15.07 -50.88
N LYS A 4 2.10 14.23 -51.57
CA LYS A 4 2.39 12.87 -51.11
C LYS A 4 3.00 12.98 -49.72
N ILE A 5 2.26 12.52 -48.72
CA ILE A 5 2.81 12.30 -47.37
C ILE A 5 3.64 11.03 -47.48
N GLU A 6 4.96 11.20 -47.56
CA GLU A 6 5.91 10.10 -47.49
C GLU A 6 6.08 9.74 -46.02
N ILE A 7 5.64 8.54 -45.64
CA ILE A 7 5.81 8.01 -44.27
C ILE A 7 7.24 7.51 -44.17
N ALA A 8 8.03 8.13 -43.29
CA ALA A 8 9.41 7.76 -43.04
C ALA A 8 9.53 6.85 -41.79
N ASP A 9 10.65 6.15 -41.65
CA ASP A 9 10.94 5.35 -40.46
C ASP A 9 10.95 6.20 -39.17
N ASP A 10 11.29 7.49 -39.30
CA ASP A 10 11.23 8.45 -38.19
C ASP A 10 9.79 8.65 -37.68
N ASP A 11 8.79 8.64 -38.58
CA ASP A 11 7.38 8.73 -38.19
C ASP A 11 6.94 7.49 -37.40
N PHE A 12 7.46 6.32 -37.78
CA PHE A 12 7.23 5.07 -37.06
C PHE A 12 7.87 5.11 -35.67
N GLU A 13 9.12 5.56 -35.56
CA GLU A 13 9.81 5.68 -34.26
C GLU A 13 9.09 6.65 -33.31
N ILE A 14 8.60 7.77 -33.84
CA ILE A 14 7.80 8.73 -33.06
C ILE A 14 6.49 8.09 -32.61
N ALA A 15 5.74 7.44 -33.50
CA ALA A 15 4.50 6.76 -33.15
C ALA A 15 4.72 5.64 -32.13
N PHE A 16 5.79 4.87 -32.28
CA PHE A 16 6.17 3.79 -31.37
C PHE A 16 6.61 4.32 -30.00
N HIS A 17 7.30 5.46 -29.96
CA HIS A 17 7.66 6.16 -28.73
C HIS A 17 6.41 6.63 -27.97
N ILE A 18 5.47 7.28 -28.67
CA ILE A 18 4.20 7.72 -28.10
C ILE A 18 3.42 6.52 -27.55
N GLY A 19 3.32 5.44 -28.33
CA GLY A 19 2.68 4.19 -27.91
C GLY A 19 3.30 3.62 -26.62
N LYS A 20 4.63 3.52 -26.56
CA LYS A 20 5.34 3.07 -25.34
C LYS A 20 5.11 3.98 -24.15
N CYS A 21 5.07 5.30 -24.36
CA CYS A 21 4.83 6.26 -23.29
C CYS A 21 3.41 6.11 -22.71
N CYS A 22 2.40 6.04 -23.58
CA CYS A 22 1.01 5.78 -23.19
C CYS A 22 0.87 4.44 -22.46
N LEU A 23 1.54 3.39 -22.92
CA LEU A 23 1.49 2.07 -22.29
C LEU A 23 2.10 2.07 -20.88
N ARG A 24 3.25 2.74 -20.70
CA ARG A 24 3.89 2.94 -19.39
C ARG A 24 3.00 3.76 -18.45
N HIS A 25 2.35 4.79 -18.98
CA HIS A 25 1.41 5.60 -18.21
C HIS A 25 0.19 4.76 -17.78
N SER A 26 -0.44 4.02 -18.70
CA SER A 26 -1.55 3.12 -18.39
C SER A 26 -1.15 2.03 -17.39
N LEU A 27 0.05 1.47 -17.52
CA LEU A 27 0.57 0.50 -16.55
C LEU A 27 0.72 1.16 -15.17
N LEU A 28 1.41 2.29 -15.07
CA LEU A 28 1.59 3.03 -13.83
C LEU A 28 0.24 3.40 -13.20
N VAL A 29 -0.72 3.89 -14.00
CA VAL A 29 -2.08 4.21 -13.59
C VAL A 29 -2.80 2.96 -13.11
N SER A 30 -2.72 1.84 -13.82
CA SER A 30 -3.36 0.59 -13.41
C SER A 30 -2.79 0.02 -12.11
N THR A 31 -1.48 0.16 -11.88
CA THR A 31 -0.82 -0.29 -10.63
C THR A 31 -0.95 0.71 -9.48
N SER A 32 -1.17 2.00 -9.77
CA SER A 32 -1.30 3.07 -8.78
C SER A 32 -2.76 3.36 -8.40
N LEU A 33 -3.70 3.11 -9.33
CA LEU A 33 -5.12 3.06 -9.03
C LEU A 33 -5.35 1.85 -8.16
N LYS A 34 -5.62 2.13 -6.89
CA LYS A 34 -6.17 1.14 -5.97
C LYS A 34 -7.41 0.54 -6.62
N HIS A 35 -7.32 -0.73 -7.06
CA HIS A 35 -8.49 -1.53 -7.37
C HIS A 35 -9.50 -1.35 -6.23
N SER A 36 -10.64 -0.75 -6.58
CA SER A 36 -11.77 -0.59 -5.70
C SER A 36 -12.48 -1.94 -5.56
N ASP A 37 -12.61 -2.36 -4.32
CA ASP A 37 -13.73 -3.12 -3.76
C ASP A 37 -14.07 -4.47 -4.39
N THR A 38 -13.34 -5.51 -3.99
CA THR A 38 -14.00 -6.81 -3.72
C THR A 38 -13.27 -7.73 -2.76
N GLU A 39 -12.01 -7.45 -2.42
CA GLU A 39 -11.33 -8.21 -1.37
C GLU A 39 -10.72 -7.24 -0.36
N GLN A 40 -11.16 -7.33 0.89
CA GLN A 40 -10.59 -6.61 2.03
C GLN A 40 -9.19 -7.17 2.36
N HIS A 41 -8.28 -7.20 1.38
CA HIS A 41 -6.87 -7.37 1.64
C HIS A 41 -6.37 -6.08 2.27
N TYR A 42 -6.23 -6.10 3.59
CA TYR A 42 -5.67 -5.01 4.37
C TYR A 42 -4.35 -4.58 3.71
N LYS A 43 -4.30 -3.34 3.17
CA LYS A 43 -3.15 -2.76 2.45
C LYS A 43 -2.00 -2.40 3.40
N LEU A 44 -1.64 -3.34 4.26
CA LEU A 44 -0.48 -3.33 5.13
C LEU A 44 0.58 -4.17 4.41
N PRO A 45 1.80 -3.65 4.18
CA PRO A 45 2.93 -4.46 3.74
C PRO A 45 3.07 -5.72 4.61
N ASP A 46 3.47 -6.86 4.06
CA ASP A 46 3.50 -8.15 4.78
C ASP A 46 4.26 -8.06 6.11
N ALA A 47 5.39 -7.36 6.14
CA ALA A 47 6.17 -7.12 7.37
C ALA A 47 5.40 -6.36 8.47
N GLN A 48 4.45 -5.50 8.09
CA GLN A 48 3.56 -4.77 9.00
C GLN A 48 2.41 -5.66 9.48
N VAL A 49 1.91 -6.57 8.62
CA VAL A 49 0.92 -7.59 8.99
C VAL A 49 1.52 -8.56 10.01
N ASP A 50 2.72 -9.08 9.75
CA ASP A 50 3.39 -10.01 10.66
C ASP A 50 3.75 -9.36 11.99
N LEU A 51 4.13 -8.07 11.98
CA LEU A 51 4.34 -7.30 13.22
C LEU A 51 3.02 -7.18 13.99
N PHE A 52 1.94 -6.85 13.30
CA PHE A 52 0.62 -6.67 13.89
C PHE A 52 0.06 -7.98 14.45
N GLU A 53 0.20 -9.10 13.74
CA GLU A 53 -0.17 -10.44 14.20
C GLU A 53 0.59 -10.84 15.46
N ALA A 54 1.90 -10.55 15.51
CA ALA A 54 2.73 -10.87 16.66
C ALA A 54 2.42 -10.04 17.93
N MET A 55 1.60 -8.98 17.83
CA MET A 55 1.18 -8.22 19.00
C MET A 55 0.07 -8.94 19.77
N PRO A 56 0.04 -8.87 21.11
CA PRO A 56 -1.11 -9.30 21.90
C PRO A 56 -2.38 -8.51 21.54
N ASP A 57 -3.54 -9.00 22.00
CA ASP A 57 -4.84 -8.35 21.80
C ASP A 57 -4.87 -6.92 22.36
N GLU A 58 -4.12 -6.66 23.42
CA GLU A 58 -3.91 -5.34 23.99
C GLU A 58 -2.43 -5.04 24.05
N PHE A 59 -2.02 -3.88 23.56
CA PHE A 59 -0.62 -3.50 23.51
C PHE A 59 -0.40 -2.01 23.65
N LYS A 60 0.79 -1.63 24.14
CA LYS A 60 1.22 -0.23 24.21
C LYS A 60 2.02 0.16 22.97
N THR A 61 2.11 1.46 22.71
CA THR A 61 3.00 2.00 21.68
C THR A 61 4.46 1.60 21.91
N SER A 62 4.90 1.50 23.18
CA SER A 62 6.26 1.05 23.51
C SER A 62 6.54 -0.35 22.98
N ASP A 63 5.59 -1.26 23.19
CA ASP A 63 5.76 -2.70 22.93
C ASP A 63 5.84 -2.97 21.43
N ILE A 64 5.00 -2.28 20.65
CA ILE A 64 5.02 -2.39 19.19
C ILE A 64 6.26 -1.74 18.58
N LEU A 65 6.75 -0.63 19.16
CA LEU A 65 7.99 0.01 18.71
C LEU A 65 9.21 -0.88 18.98
N GLU A 66 9.22 -1.61 20.10
CA GLU A 66 10.28 -2.56 20.42
C GLU A 66 10.29 -3.73 19.43
N LYS A 67 9.14 -4.36 19.18
CA LYS A 67 9.02 -5.44 18.19
C LYS A 67 9.30 -4.96 16.76
N ALA A 68 8.93 -3.73 16.43
CA ALA A 68 9.24 -3.11 15.15
C ALA A 68 10.74 -2.89 14.96
N ARG A 69 11.45 -2.46 16.01
CA ARG A 69 12.91 -2.27 15.98
C ARG A 69 13.64 -3.56 15.65
N VAL A 70 13.24 -4.68 16.28
CA VAL A 70 13.81 -6.02 16.00
C VAL A 70 13.62 -6.42 14.54
N ARG A 71 12.53 -5.97 13.91
CA ARG A 71 12.20 -6.25 12.50
C ARG A 71 12.72 -5.20 11.52
N GLY A 72 13.53 -4.24 11.97
CA GLY A 72 14.08 -3.17 11.12
C GLY A 72 13.05 -2.14 10.65
N ILE A 73 11.88 -2.07 11.28
CA ILE A 73 10.80 -1.14 10.91
C ILE A 73 11.01 0.19 11.63
N SER A 74 10.99 1.29 10.88
CA SER A 74 11.15 2.64 11.44
C SER A 74 9.94 3.07 12.28
N ARG A 75 10.19 3.90 13.30
CA ARG A 75 9.13 4.45 14.18
C ARG A 75 8.01 5.12 13.39
N ALA A 76 8.36 5.91 12.38
CA ALA A 76 7.39 6.59 11.51
C ALA A 76 6.49 5.60 10.76
N SER A 77 7.05 4.46 10.31
CA SER A 77 6.27 3.40 9.67
C SER A 77 5.29 2.75 10.65
N VAL A 78 5.68 2.53 11.90
CA VAL A 78 4.79 2.01 12.95
C VAL A 78 3.63 2.95 13.23
N PHE A 79 3.88 4.25 13.37
CA PHE A 79 2.79 5.22 13.59
C PHE A 79 1.85 5.31 12.40
N ARG A 80 2.38 5.30 11.17
CA ARG A 80 1.58 5.26 9.94
C ARG A 80 0.76 3.98 9.85
N MET A 81 1.33 2.85 10.27
CA MET A 81 0.66 1.55 10.35
C MET A 81 -0.48 1.57 11.36
N LEU A 82 -0.25 2.08 12.57
CA LEU A 82 -1.27 2.20 13.62
C LEU A 82 -2.40 3.13 13.19
N LYS A 83 -2.09 4.26 12.56
CA LYS A 83 -3.08 5.18 12.01
C LYS A 83 -3.99 4.48 11.00
N LYS A 84 -3.39 3.76 10.04
CA LYS A 84 -4.15 2.94 9.08
C LYS A 84 -4.98 1.86 9.76
N ALA A 85 -4.40 1.14 10.72
CA ALA A 85 -5.11 0.09 11.44
C ALA A 85 -6.34 0.64 12.18
N GLN A 86 -6.26 1.86 12.71
CA GLN A 86 -7.40 2.56 13.31
C GLN A 86 -8.43 2.98 12.25
N GLU A 87 -8.00 3.56 11.13
CA GLU A 87 -8.87 3.94 9.99
C GLU A 87 -9.63 2.73 9.43
N TYR A 88 -9.00 1.55 9.38
CA TYR A 88 -9.63 0.30 8.94
C TYR A 88 -10.43 -0.41 10.03
N GLY A 89 -10.47 0.12 11.26
CA GLY A 89 -11.18 -0.51 12.38
C GLY A 89 -10.56 -1.83 12.84
N LEU A 90 -9.26 -2.05 12.62
CA LEU A 90 -8.49 -3.20 13.11
C LEU A 90 -8.06 -3.05 14.58
N VAL A 91 -7.90 -1.80 15.03
CA VAL A 91 -7.57 -1.47 16.43
C VAL A 91 -8.43 -0.34 16.94
N LEU A 92 -8.68 -0.36 18.24
CA LEU A 92 -9.28 0.71 19.02
C LEU A 92 -8.20 1.33 19.91
N LEU A 93 -8.17 2.66 19.94
CA LEU A 93 -7.37 3.40 20.90
C LEU A 93 -8.15 3.42 22.24
N VAL A 94 -7.66 2.67 23.23
CA VAL A 94 -8.31 2.56 24.56
C VAL A 94 -7.96 3.76 25.43
N SER A 95 -6.71 4.20 25.35
CA SER A 95 -6.21 5.41 26.01
C SER A 95 -4.94 5.88 25.30
N ILE A 96 -4.36 7.03 25.69
CA ILE A 96 -3.18 7.59 25.04
C ILE A 96 -2.03 6.56 25.04
N GLY A 97 -1.70 6.05 23.86
CA GLY A 97 -0.64 5.07 23.66
C GLY A 97 -0.99 3.62 24.01
N TYR A 98 -2.28 3.30 24.22
CA TYR A 98 -2.78 1.95 24.43
C TYR A 98 -3.79 1.57 23.35
N TYR A 99 -3.55 0.43 22.71
CA TYR A 99 -4.36 -0.09 21.62
C TYR A 99 -4.92 -1.47 21.96
N ARG A 100 -6.14 -1.74 21.48
CA ARG A 100 -6.78 -3.05 21.54
C ARG A 100 -7.19 -3.50 20.15
N LYS A 101 -6.87 -4.75 19.76
CA LYS A 101 -7.32 -5.35 18.50
C LYS A 101 -8.82 -5.55 18.52
N THR A 102 -9.48 -5.22 17.40
CA THR A 102 -10.89 -5.56 17.18
C THR A 102 -11.00 -7.01 16.68
N GLU A 103 -12.23 -7.53 16.62
CA GLU A 103 -12.49 -8.83 16.00
C GLU A 103 -12.01 -8.90 14.53
N LYS A 104 -12.02 -7.77 13.81
CA LYS A 104 -11.41 -7.67 12.48
C LYS A 104 -9.87 -7.73 12.54
N GLY A 105 -9.27 -7.05 13.52
CA GLY A 105 -7.82 -7.09 13.78
C GLY A 105 -7.28 -8.47 14.16
N LYS A 106 -8.11 -9.31 14.80
CA LYS A 106 -7.77 -10.70 15.12
C LYS A 106 -7.79 -11.61 13.89
N ASN A 107 -8.60 -11.28 12.88
CA ASN A 107 -8.80 -12.08 11.66
C ASN A 107 -8.08 -11.51 10.43
N VAL A 108 -6.98 -10.75 10.59
CA VAL A 108 -6.28 -10.08 9.47
C VAL A 108 -5.76 -11.06 8.38
N LYS A 109 -5.68 -12.37 8.66
CA LYS A 109 -5.24 -13.41 7.72
C LYS A 109 -6.36 -14.26 7.08
N LYS A 110 -7.64 -14.00 7.36
CA LYS A 110 -8.74 -14.86 6.90
C LYS A 110 -9.53 -14.25 5.76
#